data_AF-A0A9D2SZ91-F1
#
_entry.id   AF-A0A9D2SZ91-F1
#
_cell.length_a   1.000
_cell.length_b   1.000
_cell.length_c   1.000
_cell.angle_alpha   90.00
_cell.angle_beta   90.00
_cell.angle_gamma   90.00
#
_symmetry.space_group_name_H-M   'P 1'
#
loop_
_entity.id
_entity.type
_entity.pdbx_description
1 polymer ?
#
loop_
_entity_poly.entity_id
_entity_poly.type
_entity_poly.pdbx_seq_one_letter_code
_entity_poly.pdbx_strand_id
1 'polypeptide(L)'
;MLAAAGNKVFFFRRRLESERDVELRVLKEGLAKTRVLISQAYAGFNGTGDPDLIESYVFEINSLQARYSYLLRRVKELERQEG
;
A
#
# COMPACT_ATOMS: atom_id res chain seq x y z
N MET A 1 -23.54 -22.34 43.18
CA MET A 1 -24.05 -21.75 41.91
C MET A 1 -22.96 -20.83 41.36
N LEU A 2 -22.60 -21.00 40.10
CA LEU A 2 -21.36 -20.52 39.46
C LEU A 2 -21.23 -19.00 39.33
N ALA A 3 -19.96 -18.57 39.26
CA ALA A 3 -19.45 -17.22 39.23
C ALA A 3 -19.51 -16.49 37.88
N ALA A 4 -19.36 -15.16 37.98
CA ALA A 4 -18.69 -14.24 37.06
C ALA A 4 -19.33 -13.95 35.69
N ALA A 5 -20.24 -12.96 35.69
CA ALA A 5 -20.54 -12.14 34.52
C ALA A 5 -19.39 -11.13 34.29
N GLY A 6 -18.30 -11.59 33.69
CA GLY A 6 -17.13 -10.74 33.44
C GLY A 6 -16.40 -11.16 32.18
N ASN A 7 -16.99 -10.96 30.99
CA ASN A 7 -16.23 -11.11 29.75
C ASN A 7 -16.79 -10.38 28.51
N LYS A 8 -18.00 -9.83 28.54
CA LYS A 8 -18.60 -9.24 27.33
C LYS A 8 -18.05 -7.86 26.95
N VAL A 9 -17.42 -7.15 27.89
CA VAL A 9 -16.82 -5.83 27.65
C VAL A 9 -15.43 -5.94 27.00
N PHE A 10 -14.72 -7.06 27.20
CA PHE A 10 -13.36 -7.26 26.71
C PHE A 10 -13.28 -7.54 25.19
N PHE A 11 -14.35 -8.09 24.60
CA PHE A 11 -14.39 -8.46 23.18
C PHE A 11 -14.95 -7.36 22.27
N PHE A 12 -15.78 -6.46 22.79
CA PHE A 12 -16.40 -5.40 21.97
C PHE A 12 -15.50 -4.19 21.70
N ARG A 13 -14.34 -4.08 22.35
CA ARG A 13 -13.41 -2.94 22.19
C ARG A 13 -12.22 -3.21 21.27
N ARG A 14 -12.00 -4.47 20.83
CA ARG A 14 -10.82 -4.87 20.04
C ARG A 14 -10.90 -4.54 18.53
N ARG A 15 -11.83 -3.67 18.11
CA ARG A 15 -11.98 -3.32 16.68
C ARG A 15 -12.13 -1.82 16.43
N LEU A 16 -11.50 -1.00 17.28
CA LEU A 16 -10.94 0.26 16.79
C LEU A 16 -9.67 -0.15 16.07
N GLU A 17 -9.69 -0.15 14.73
CA GLU A 17 -8.48 -0.26 13.90
C GLU A 17 -7.42 0.66 14.52
N SER A 18 -6.24 0.13 14.84
CA SER A 18 -5.18 0.99 15.33
C SER A 18 -4.73 1.93 14.21
N GLU A 19 -4.15 3.08 14.55
CA GLU A 19 -3.58 3.99 13.54
C GLU A 19 -2.59 3.26 12.62
N ARG A 20 -1.89 2.25 13.16
CA ARG A 20 -0.99 1.37 12.39
C ARG A 20 -1.74 0.49 11.40
N ASP A 21 -2.86 -0.10 11.78
CA ASP A 21 -3.69 -0.92 10.87
C ASP A 21 -4.22 -0.07 9.71
N VAL A 22 -4.64 1.16 10.01
CA VAL A 22 -5.07 2.14 9.02
C VAL A 22 -3.91 2.49 8.08
N GLU A 23 -2.72 2.79 8.63
CA GLU A 23 -1.53 3.10 7.84
C GLU A 23 -1.14 1.93 6.92
N LEU A 24 -1.10 0.70 7.45
CA LEU A 24 -0.77 -0.50 6.69
C LEU A 24 -1.76 -0.73 5.54
N ARG A 25 -3.06 -0.53 5.78
CA ARG A 25 -4.09 -0.61 4.74
C ARG A 25 -3.86 0.41 3.64
N VAL A 26 -3.64 1.68 4.00
CA VAL A 26 -3.39 2.77 3.05
C VAL A 26 -2.13 2.49 2.21
N LEU A 27 -1.06 1.97 2.82
CA LEU A 27 0.16 1.61 2.12
C LEU A 27 -0.05 0.45 1.14
N LYS A 28 -0.78 -0.58 1.54
CA LYS A 28 -1.12 -1.74 0.69
C LYS A 28 -2.01 -1.33 -0.50
N GLU A 29 -2.99 -0.46 -0.27
CA GLU A 29 -3.77 0.16 -1.35
C GLU A 29 -2.89 1.00 -2.28
N GLY A 30 -1.95 1.77 -1.72
CA GLY A 30 -0.97 2.55 -2.46
C GLY A 30 -0.10 1.68 -3.37
N LEU A 31 0.35 0.51 -2.89
CA LEU A 31 1.12 -0.46 -3.68
C LEU A 31 0.29 -0.99 -4.86
N ALA A 32 -0.95 -1.40 -4.61
CA ALA A 32 -1.84 -1.92 -5.65
C ALA A 32 -2.11 -0.86 -6.73
N LYS A 33 -2.43 0.37 -6.33
CA LYS A 33 -2.62 1.52 -7.24
C LYS A 33 -1.36 1.81 -8.05
N THR A 34 -0.20 1.87 -7.40
CA THR A 34 1.07 2.16 -8.08
C THR A 34 1.41 1.08 -9.09
N ARG A 35 1.14 -0.21 -8.80
CA ARG A 35 1.35 -1.30 -9.74
C ARG A 35 0.48 -1.18 -11.00
N VAL A 36 -0.78 -0.75 -10.84
CA VAL A 36 -1.67 -0.49 -11.99
C VAL A 36 -1.14 0.67 -12.83
N LEU A 37 -0.72 1.77 -12.19
CA LEU A 37 -0.15 2.92 -12.90
C LEU A 37 1.13 2.55 -13.67
N ILE A 38 2.00 1.73 -13.08
CA ILE A 38 3.21 1.22 -13.77
C ILE A 38 2.80 0.45 -15.03
N SER A 39 1.81 -0.45 -14.93
CA SER A 39 1.33 -1.21 -16.08
C SER A 39 0.73 -0.32 -17.17
N GLN A 40 0.04 0.76 -16.79
CA GLN A 40 -0.55 1.72 -17.71
C GLN A 40 0.54 2.54 -18.42
N ALA A 41 1.55 3.02 -17.68
CA ALA A 41 2.67 3.75 -18.26
C ALA A 41 3.47 2.87 -19.24
N TYR A 42 3.69 1.60 -18.92
CA TYR A 42 4.29 0.65 -19.87
C TYR A 42 3.43 0.42 -21.11
N ALA A 43 2.10 0.34 -20.97
CA ALA A 43 1.21 0.20 -22.13
C ALA A 43 1.28 1.44 -23.03
N GLY A 44 1.33 2.65 -22.45
CA GLY A 44 1.54 3.90 -23.19
C GLY A 44 2.89 3.96 -23.90
N PHE A 45 3.97 3.64 -23.18
CA PHE A 45 5.33 3.57 -23.73
C PHE A 45 5.42 2.63 -24.94
N ASN A 46 4.84 1.43 -24.83
CA ASN A 46 4.83 0.45 -25.91
C ASN A 46 3.90 0.81 -27.08
N GLY A 47 2.96 1.74 -26.86
CA GLY A 47 1.95 2.14 -27.83
C GLY A 47 2.32 3.40 -28.63
N THR A 48 3.40 4.07 -28.30
CA THR A 48 3.85 5.30 -28.96
C THR A 48 5.22 5.14 -29.62
N GLY A 49 5.43 5.87 -30.71
CA GLY A 49 6.75 6.04 -31.35
C GLY A 49 7.27 7.48 -31.25
N ASP A 50 6.53 8.37 -30.60
CA ASP A 50 6.90 9.78 -30.43
C ASP A 50 8.04 9.90 -29.40
N PRO A 51 9.21 10.47 -29.76
CA PRO A 51 10.35 10.59 -28.86
C PRO A 51 10.06 11.35 -27.57
N ASP A 52 9.29 12.44 -27.61
CA ASP A 52 8.99 13.26 -26.44
C ASP A 52 8.08 12.50 -25.47
N LEU A 53 7.11 11.75 -26.01
CA LEU A 53 6.25 10.88 -25.21
C LEU A 53 7.01 9.68 -24.64
N ILE A 54 7.94 9.10 -25.39
CA ILE A 54 8.83 8.04 -24.93
C ILE A 54 9.63 8.53 -23.71
N GLU A 55 10.26 9.71 -23.80
CA GLU A 55 10.99 10.29 -22.68
C GLU A 55 10.08 10.52 -21.47
N SER A 56 8.90 11.11 -21.67
CA SER A 56 7.91 11.31 -20.60
C SER A 56 7.56 10.00 -19.89
N TYR A 57 7.30 8.92 -20.63
CA TYR A 57 6.98 7.63 -20.05
C TYR A 57 8.17 7.01 -19.29
N VAL A 58 9.41 7.20 -19.76
CA VAL A 58 10.60 6.75 -19.01
C VAL A 58 10.68 7.44 -17.65
N PHE A 59 10.50 8.77 -17.61
CA PHE A 59 10.47 9.51 -16.36
C PHE A 59 9.31 9.08 -15.45
N GLU A 60 8.11 8.89 -16.01
CA GLU A 60 6.93 8.44 -15.27
C GLU A 60 7.15 7.05 -14.66
N ILE A 61 7.59 6.08 -15.45
CA ILE A 61 7.88 4.71 -14.98
C ILE A 61 8.91 4.72 -13.85
N ASN A 62 10.00 5.47 -14.00
CA ASN A 62 11.03 5.58 -12.96
C ASN A 62 10.46 6.18 -11.66
N SER A 63 9.65 7.23 -11.77
CA SER A 63 9.01 7.86 -10.60
C SER A 63 8.05 6.90 -9.88
N LEU A 64 7.27 6.11 -10.64
CA LEU A 64 6.34 5.14 -10.10
C LEU A 64 7.06 3.95 -9.45
N GLN A 65 8.17 3.49 -10.03
CA GLN A 65 9.03 2.46 -9.44
C GLN A 65 9.67 2.93 -8.13
N ALA A 66 10.13 4.19 -8.06
CA ALA A 66 10.64 4.79 -6.83
C ALA A 66 9.55 4.86 -5.74
N ARG A 67 8.33 5.29 -6.11
CA ARG A 67 7.16 5.28 -5.21
C ARG A 67 6.83 3.88 -4.71
N TYR A 68 6.78 2.89 -5.60
CA TYR A 68 6.50 1.49 -5.25
C TYR A 68 7.54 0.96 -4.24
N SER A 69 8.82 1.22 -4.51
CA SER A 69 9.93 0.80 -3.65
C SER A 69 9.84 1.42 -2.25
N TYR A 70 9.50 2.71 -2.16
CA TYR A 70 9.26 3.39 -0.90
C TYR A 70 8.11 2.75 -0.11
N LEU A 71 6.95 2.56 -0.75
CA LEU A 71 5.77 1.97 -0.10
C LEU A 71 6.05 0.56 0.41
N LEU A 72 6.74 -0.25 -0.39
CA LEU A 72 7.11 -1.62 -0.01
C LEU A 72 8.03 -1.65 1.19
N ARG A 73 9.01 -0.74 1.25
CA ARG A 73 9.90 -0.59 2.41
C ARG A 73 9.10 -0.20 3.65
N ARG A 74 8.17 0.77 3.54
CA ARG A 74 7.35 1.23 4.66
C ARG A 74 6.43 0.13 5.22
N VAL A 75 5.81 -0.66 4.35
CA VAL A 75 5.03 -1.84 4.76
C VAL A 75 5.89 -2.82 5.56
N LYS A 76 7.07 -3.15 5.04
CA LYS A 76 8.01 -4.06 5.73
C LYS A 76 8.49 -3.53 7.08
N GLU A 77 8.66 -2.21 7.22
CA GLU A 77 9.05 -1.58 8.48
C GLU A 77 7.94 -1.70 9.52
N LEU A 78 6.67 -1.46 9.14
CA LEU A 78 5.53 -1.61 10.03
C LEU A 78 5.32 -3.06 10.46
N GLU A 79 5.41 -4.01 9.52
CA GLU A 79 5.26 -5.44 9.82
C GLU A 79 6.38 -5.98 10.73
N ARG A 80 7.59 -5.40 10.68
CA ARG A 80 8.68 -5.75 11.63
C ARG A 80 8.48 -5.22 13.04
N GLN A 81 7.70 -4.15 13.21
CA GLN A 81 7.40 -3.58 14.53
C GLN A 81 6.27 -4.35 15.26
N GLU A 82 5.71 -5.38 14.63
CA GLU A 82 4.67 -6.25 15.21
C GLU A 82 5.23 -7.51 15.89
N GLY A 83 6.53 -7.78 15.74
CA GLY A 83 7.25 -8.89 16.42
C GLY A 83 8.05 -8.41 17.62
#